data_AF-A0A933ZXW0-F1
#
_entry.id   AF-A0A933ZXW0-F1
#
_cell.length_a   1.000
_cell.length_b   1.000
_cell.length_c   1.000
_cell.angle_alpha   90.00
_cell.angle_beta   90.00
_cell.angle_gamma   90.00
#
_symmetry.space_group_name_H-M   'P 1'
#
loop_
_entity.id
_entity.type
_entity.pdbx_description
1 polymer ?
#
loop_
_entity_poly.entity_id
_entity_poly.type
_entity_poly.pdbx_seq_one_letter_code
_entity_poly.pdbx_strand_id
1 'polypeptide(L)'
;MNRCCFRALLTVFALLAPSVALGGPFPPHLVQLKNPDGATFAARLLGDEFYLFAEDARGYTLVLDQASKAWHYARLTSEGRLVPMRERPGTKVDPGRLGIVRHLRPGKADLQLVAERRTKVRPTSHALVPPQGNVRMLVILAKFNCPIPAPVGAECLTSTAAPRFQPAQFSPVLNGPFPSVADYYRVNSGGALNFQIDIAKDDWIPLQHN
;
A
#
# COMPACT_ATOMS: atom_id res chain seq x y z
N MET A 1 -32.44 -39.31 13.11
CA MET A 1 -31.42 -38.51 12.40
C MET A 1 -31.14 -37.27 13.25
N ASN A 2 -30.02 -37.29 13.98
CA ASN A 2 -29.87 -36.55 15.23
C ASN A 2 -29.56 -35.07 14.98
N ARG A 3 -30.37 -34.19 15.57
CA ARG A 3 -30.26 -32.72 15.50
C ARG A 3 -28.88 -32.19 15.95
N CYS A 4 -28.11 -33.00 16.70
CA CYS A 4 -26.73 -32.71 17.09
C CYS A 4 -25.72 -32.78 15.94
N CYS A 5 -25.84 -33.75 15.01
CA CYS A 5 -24.92 -33.86 13.88
C CYS A 5 -25.08 -32.71 12.89
N PHE A 6 -26.32 -32.23 12.69
CA PHE A 6 -26.59 -31.11 11.78
C PHE A 6 -26.06 -29.78 12.31
N ARG A 7 -26.13 -29.56 13.64
CA ARG A 7 -25.55 -28.38 14.29
C ARG A 7 -24.02 -28.39 14.27
N ALA A 8 -23.40 -29.54 14.49
CA ALA A 8 -21.95 -29.69 14.42
C ALA A 8 -21.42 -29.39 13.01
N LEU A 9 -22.11 -29.85 11.96
CA LEU A 9 -21.72 -29.63 10.56
C LEU A 9 -21.79 -28.14 10.16
N LEU A 10 -22.82 -27.42 10.62
CA LEU A 10 -23.00 -25.98 10.35
C LEU A 10 -21.95 -25.10 11.03
N THR A 11 -21.44 -25.52 12.19
CA THR A 11 -20.43 -24.76 12.95
C THR A 11 -19.05 -24.88 12.29
N VAL A 12 -18.71 -26.06 11.74
CA VAL A 12 -17.45 -26.28 11.02
C VAL A 12 -17.41 -25.53 9.69
N PHE A 13 -18.55 -25.41 9.00
CA PHE A 13 -18.62 -24.68 7.72
C PHE A 13 -18.44 -23.15 7.89
N ALA A 14 -18.85 -22.59 9.04
CA ALA A 14 -18.70 -21.16 9.33
C ALA A 14 -17.25 -20.73 9.64
N LEU A 15 -16.38 -21.67 10.08
CA LEU A 15 -14.98 -21.41 10.42
C LEU A 15 -14.02 -21.53 9.22
N LEU A 16 -14.48 -22.04 8.08
CA LEU A 16 -13.71 -22.21 6.85
C LEU A 16 -13.91 -21.08 5.83
N ALA A 17 -14.61 -20.00 6.20
CA ALA A 17 -14.75 -18.84 5.33
C ALA A 17 -13.38 -18.15 5.17
N PRO A 18 -12.83 -18.03 3.96
CA PRO A 18 -11.57 -17.34 3.74
C PRO A 18 -11.72 -15.86 4.14
N SER A 19 -10.90 -15.41 5.08
CA SER A 19 -10.75 -14.00 5.38
C SER A 19 -10.10 -13.31 4.19
N VAL A 20 -10.91 -12.66 3.36
CA VAL A 20 -10.43 -11.72 2.36
C VAL A 20 -9.71 -10.58 3.07
N ALA A 21 -8.38 -10.57 2.97
CA ALA A 21 -7.58 -9.41 3.35
C ALA A 21 -7.91 -8.28 2.38
N LEU A 22 -8.82 -7.40 2.79
CA LEU A 22 -9.09 -6.15 2.08
C LEU A 22 -7.92 -5.21 2.35
N GLY A 23 -7.35 -4.63 1.29
CA GLY A 23 -6.32 -3.60 1.40
C GLY A 23 -6.78 -2.49 2.36
N GLY A 24 -5.90 -2.10 3.28
CA GLY A 24 -6.20 -1.04 4.25
C GLY A 24 -6.39 0.31 3.52
N PRO A 25 -7.43 1.10 3.86
CA PRO A 25 -7.62 2.40 3.25
C PRO A 25 -6.41 3.31 3.53
N PHE A 26 -5.99 4.07 2.53
CA PHE A 26 -4.94 5.07 2.69
C PHE A 26 -5.32 6.08 3.78
N PRO A 27 -4.36 6.62 4.57
CA PRO A 27 -4.65 7.55 5.65
C PRO A 27 -5.64 8.65 5.24
N PRO A 28 -6.72 8.88 6.02
CA PRO A 28 -7.81 9.78 5.63
C PRO A 28 -7.46 11.27 5.75
N HIS A 29 -6.24 11.59 6.18
CA HIS A 29 -5.78 12.97 6.39
C HIS A 29 -5.03 13.52 5.17
N LEU A 30 -4.92 14.85 5.11
CA LEU A 30 -4.11 15.53 4.11
C LEU A 30 -2.63 15.23 4.36
N VAL A 31 -1.92 14.85 3.31
CA VAL A 31 -0.46 14.72 3.27
C VAL A 31 0.12 15.77 2.34
N GLN A 32 1.36 16.17 2.59
CA GLN A 32 2.04 17.12 1.73
C GLN A 32 2.70 16.39 0.55
N LEU A 33 2.24 16.69 -0.66
CA LEU A 33 2.75 16.14 -1.91
C LEU A 33 3.63 17.17 -2.61
N LYS A 34 4.54 16.67 -3.45
CA LYS A 34 5.52 17.47 -4.19
C LYS A 34 5.50 17.06 -5.66
N ASN A 35 5.43 18.06 -6.55
CA ASN A 35 5.59 17.88 -7.98
C ASN A 35 7.08 17.86 -8.37
N PRO A 36 7.44 17.33 -9.56
CA PRO A 36 8.83 17.28 -10.03
C PRO A 36 9.53 18.64 -10.10
N ASP A 37 8.78 19.72 -10.34
CA ASP A 37 9.30 21.10 -10.36
C ASP A 37 9.48 21.71 -8.96
N GLY A 38 9.22 20.93 -7.90
CA GLY A 38 9.37 21.34 -6.51
C GLY A 38 8.13 22.02 -5.91
N ALA A 39 7.09 22.30 -6.70
CA ALA A 39 5.84 22.84 -6.16
C ALA A 39 5.22 21.84 -5.18
N THR A 40 4.72 22.34 -4.04
CA THR A 40 4.10 21.49 -3.01
C THR A 40 2.64 21.85 -2.80
N PHE A 41 1.84 20.87 -2.41
CA PHE A 41 0.41 21.04 -2.12
C PHE A 41 -0.09 19.96 -1.16
N ALA A 42 -1.14 20.28 -0.40
CA ALA A 42 -1.76 19.34 0.52
C ALA A 42 -2.90 18.60 -0.19
N ALA A 43 -2.90 17.27 -0.10
CA ALA A 43 -3.95 16.43 -0.67
C ALA A 43 -4.14 15.15 0.15
N ARG A 44 -5.34 14.59 0.08
CA ARG A 44 -5.65 13.25 0.57
C ARG A 44 -5.46 12.28 -0.59
N LEU A 45 -4.70 11.21 -0.36
CA LEU A 45 -4.55 10.12 -1.32
C LEU A 45 -5.74 9.15 -1.18
N LEU A 46 -6.26 8.67 -2.30
CA LEU A 46 -7.41 7.78 -2.37
C LEU A 46 -7.10 6.58 -3.28
N GLY A 47 -7.75 5.46 -2.98
CA GLY A 47 -7.66 4.22 -3.74
C GLY A 47 -6.84 3.16 -3.02
N ASP A 48 -6.20 2.29 -3.79
CA ASP A 48 -5.46 1.11 -3.32
C ASP A 48 -4.27 0.79 -4.23
N GLU A 49 -3.62 -0.36 -4.04
CA GLU A 49 -2.40 -0.76 -4.77
C GLU A 49 -2.59 -0.86 -6.29
N PHE A 50 -3.83 -0.92 -6.78
CA PHE A 50 -4.12 -1.02 -8.20
C PHE A 50 -4.57 0.29 -8.83
N TYR A 51 -4.98 1.26 -8.02
CA TYR A 51 -5.48 2.53 -8.51
C TYR A 51 -5.34 3.61 -7.45
N LEU A 52 -4.50 4.60 -7.72
CA LEU A 52 -4.21 5.72 -6.83
C LEU A 52 -4.55 7.04 -7.51
N PHE A 53 -5.28 7.89 -6.81
CA PHE A 53 -5.51 9.29 -7.16
C PHE A 53 -5.49 10.14 -5.89
N ALA A 54 -5.61 11.46 -6.02
CA ALA A 54 -5.63 12.35 -4.87
C ALA A 54 -6.80 13.33 -4.94
N GLU A 55 -7.07 13.99 -3.82
CA GLU A 55 -8.08 15.05 -3.69
C GLU A 55 -7.47 16.18 -2.86
N ASP A 56 -7.48 17.40 -3.37
CA ASP A 56 -6.96 18.55 -2.63
C ASP A 56 -7.84 18.88 -1.41
N ALA A 57 -7.37 19.80 -0.55
CA ALA A 57 -8.11 20.23 0.64
C ALA A 57 -9.51 20.82 0.35
N ARG A 58 -9.79 21.20 -0.90
CA ARG A 58 -11.07 21.74 -1.33
C ARG A 58 -11.93 20.73 -2.07
N GLY A 59 -11.51 19.48 -2.17
CA GLY A 59 -12.28 18.42 -2.83
C GLY A 59 -12.02 18.29 -4.32
N TYR A 60 -11.04 18.96 -4.93
CA TYR A 60 -10.75 18.79 -6.35
C TYR A 60 -9.86 17.57 -6.60
N THR A 61 -10.31 16.70 -7.49
CA THR A 61 -9.62 15.45 -7.81
C THR A 61 -8.37 15.71 -8.63
N LEU A 62 -7.31 15.00 -8.28
CA LEU A 62 -5.99 15.05 -8.88
C LEU A 62 -5.58 13.66 -9.36
N VAL A 63 -4.93 13.59 -10.51
CA VAL A 63 -4.31 12.36 -11.01
C VAL A 63 -2.84 12.59 -11.31
N LEU A 64 -2.03 11.55 -11.11
CA LEU A 64 -0.62 11.55 -11.47
C LEU A 64 -0.49 11.23 -12.97
N ASP A 65 0.04 12.18 -13.74
CA ASP A 65 0.43 11.90 -15.12
C ASP A 65 1.68 11.03 -15.13
N GLN A 66 1.59 9.85 -15.73
CA GLN A 66 2.67 8.88 -15.73
C GLN A 66 3.85 9.30 -16.62
N ALA A 67 3.63 10.17 -17.61
CA ALA A 67 4.67 10.65 -18.50
C ALA A 67 5.52 11.73 -17.82
N SER A 68 4.88 12.77 -17.28
CA SER A 68 5.58 13.88 -16.61
C SER A 68 5.93 13.61 -15.14
N LYS A 69 5.36 12.56 -14.53
CA LYS A 69 5.42 12.29 -13.09
C LYS A 69 4.91 13.45 -12.22
N ALA A 70 4.06 14.31 -12.78
CA ALA A 70 3.44 15.43 -12.09
C ALA A 70 1.97 15.14 -11.74
N TRP A 71 1.49 15.74 -10.66
CA TRP A 71 0.08 15.77 -10.32
C TRP A 71 -0.64 16.87 -11.08
N HIS A 72 -1.83 16.55 -11.59
CA HIS A 72 -2.68 17.45 -12.36
C HIS A 72 -4.12 17.38 -11.84
N TYR A 73 -4.86 18.48 -11.93
CA TYR A 73 -6.31 18.42 -11.77
C TYR A 73 -6.91 17.47 -12.81
N ALA A 74 -7.96 16.77 -12.42
CA ALA A 74 -8.57 15.73 -13.23
C ALA A 74 -9.91 16.17 -13.79
N ARG A 75 -10.23 15.64 -14.98
CA ARG A 75 -11.58 15.63 -15.54
C ARG A 75 -11.98 14.22 -15.93
N LEU A 76 -13.28 13.99 -16.10
CA LEU A 76 -13.78 12.74 -16.69
C LEU A 76 -13.81 12.85 -18.21
N THR A 77 -13.42 11.77 -18.88
CA THR A 77 -13.80 11.55 -20.28
C THR A 77 -15.28 11.17 -20.39
N SER A 78 -15.82 11.12 -21.61
CA SER A 78 -17.18 10.62 -21.89
C SER A 78 -17.41 9.20 -21.37
N GLU A 79 -16.36 8.39 -21.30
CA GLU A 79 -16.38 7.01 -20.83
C GLU A 79 -16.23 6.91 -19.30
N GLY A 80 -16.04 8.06 -18.62
CA GLY A 80 -15.86 8.11 -17.17
C GLY A 80 -14.45 7.78 -16.71
N ARG A 81 -13.42 8.03 -17.52
CA ARG A 81 -12.02 7.88 -17.08
C ARG A 81 -11.48 9.18 -16.49
N LEU A 82 -10.77 9.10 -15.36
CA LEU A 82 -10.05 10.26 -14.86
C LEU A 82 -8.82 10.50 -15.72
N VAL A 83 -8.71 11.70 -16.30
CA VAL A 83 -7.57 12.09 -17.13
C VAL A 83 -6.96 13.42 -16.64
N PRO A 84 -5.63 13.56 -16.74
CA PRO A 84 -4.95 14.78 -16.31
C PRO A 84 -5.34 15.96 -17.20
N MET A 85 -5.59 17.10 -16.57
CA MET A 85 -5.69 18.41 -17.22
C MET A 85 -4.31 19.07 -17.29
N ARG A 86 -4.21 20.25 -17.90
CA ARG A 86 -2.94 20.99 -17.95
C ARG A 86 -2.59 21.61 -16.60
N GLU A 87 -3.61 21.95 -15.82
CA GLU A 87 -3.51 22.69 -14.58
C GLU A 87 -3.01 21.82 -13.43
N ARG A 88 -2.08 22.39 -12.65
CA ARG A 88 -1.39 21.67 -11.58
C ARG A 88 -1.63 22.31 -10.21
N PRO A 89 -1.81 21.51 -9.15
CA PRO A 89 -1.85 22.01 -7.78
C PRO A 89 -0.48 22.56 -7.36
N GLY A 90 -0.46 23.41 -6.34
CA GLY A 90 0.77 24.09 -5.87
C GLY A 90 1.23 25.24 -6.77
N THR A 91 0.46 25.60 -7.80
CA THR A 91 0.69 26.76 -8.66
C THR A 91 -0.31 27.88 -8.34
N LYS A 92 -0.22 29.03 -9.02
CA LYS A 92 -1.16 30.15 -8.87
C LYS A 92 -2.56 29.89 -9.47
N VAL A 93 -2.84 28.68 -9.94
CA VAL A 93 -4.13 28.32 -10.53
C VAL A 93 -5.19 28.12 -9.46
N ASP A 94 -6.35 28.76 -9.64
CA ASP A 94 -7.54 28.49 -8.84
C ASP A 94 -8.44 27.43 -9.50
N PRO A 95 -8.53 26.20 -8.96
CA PRO A 95 -9.40 25.13 -9.49
C PRO A 95 -10.88 25.50 -9.49
N GLY A 96 -11.33 26.42 -8.64
CA GLY A 96 -12.71 26.91 -8.66
C GLY A 96 -13.09 27.62 -9.97
N ARG A 97 -12.09 28.04 -10.76
CA ARG A 97 -12.28 28.70 -12.05
C ARG A 97 -12.09 27.78 -13.25
N LEU A 98 -11.82 26.50 -13.03
CA LEU A 98 -11.54 25.53 -14.10
C LEU A 98 -12.79 24.82 -14.63
N GLY A 99 -13.98 25.11 -14.08
CA GLY A 99 -15.22 24.45 -14.49
C GLY A 99 -15.27 22.96 -14.16
N ILE A 100 -14.42 22.50 -13.23
CA ILE A 100 -14.37 21.11 -12.78
C ILE A 100 -15.21 20.89 -11.53
N VAL A 101 -15.74 19.68 -11.38
CA VAL A 101 -16.60 19.30 -10.26
C VAL A 101 -15.76 18.76 -9.12
N ARG A 102 -16.12 19.11 -7.88
CA ARG A 102 -15.52 18.55 -6.67
C ARG A 102 -15.92 17.09 -6.49
N HIS A 103 -15.08 16.34 -5.78
CA HIS A 103 -15.26 14.93 -5.45
C HIS A 103 -15.49 14.06 -6.67
N LEU A 104 -14.85 14.40 -7.78
CA LEU A 104 -14.86 13.59 -8.98
C LEU A 104 -14.31 12.21 -8.65
N ARG A 105 -15.03 11.17 -9.07
CA ARG A 105 -14.64 9.77 -8.87
C ARG A 105 -14.51 9.07 -10.21
N PRO A 106 -13.68 8.02 -10.29
CA PRO A 106 -13.57 7.21 -11.49
C PRO A 106 -14.94 6.60 -11.83
N GLY A 107 -15.31 6.68 -13.10
CA GLY A 107 -16.48 6.00 -13.64
C GLY A 107 -16.19 4.54 -13.97
N LYS A 108 -17.21 3.86 -14.51
CA LYS A 108 -17.19 2.42 -14.75
C LYS A 108 -16.02 1.96 -15.63
N ALA A 109 -15.70 2.68 -16.69
CA ALA A 109 -14.63 2.28 -17.62
C ALA A 109 -13.24 2.29 -16.95
N ASP A 110 -12.98 3.28 -16.09
CA ASP A 110 -11.70 3.35 -15.37
C ASP A 110 -11.59 2.21 -14.34
N LEU A 111 -12.69 1.92 -13.64
CA LEU A 111 -12.74 0.80 -12.70
C LEU A 111 -12.57 -0.56 -13.40
N GLN A 112 -13.09 -0.71 -14.63
CA GLN A 112 -12.88 -1.91 -15.44
C GLN A 112 -11.40 -2.09 -15.81
N LEU A 113 -10.73 -1.02 -16.25
CA LEU A 113 -9.29 -1.04 -16.52
C LEU A 113 -8.47 -1.45 -15.29
N VAL A 114 -8.87 -0.99 -14.11
CA VAL A 114 -8.25 -1.38 -12.83
C VAL A 114 -8.49 -2.85 -12.53
N ALA A 115 -9.72 -3.33 -12.71
CA ALA A 115 -10.07 -4.74 -12.51
C ALA A 115 -9.28 -5.66 -13.46
N GLU A 116 -9.12 -5.27 -14.73
CA GLU A 116 -8.30 -6.01 -15.69
C GLU A 116 -6.83 -6.08 -15.23
N ARG A 117 -6.26 -4.97 -14.73
CA ARG A 117 -4.90 -4.95 -14.17
C ARG A 117 -4.79 -5.91 -12.98
N ARG A 118 -5.77 -5.93 -12.08
CA ARG A 118 -5.83 -6.89 -10.96
C ARG A 118 -5.77 -8.33 -11.44
N THR A 119 -6.54 -8.67 -12.47
CA THR A 119 -6.57 -10.05 -12.98
C THR A 119 -5.24 -10.48 -13.62
N LYS A 120 -4.47 -9.54 -14.17
CA LYS A 120 -3.11 -9.79 -14.69
C LYS A 120 -2.09 -9.99 -13.57
N VAL A 121 -2.26 -9.30 -12.45
CA VAL A 121 -1.53 -9.58 -11.20
C VAL A 121 -2.25 -10.68 -10.43
N ARG A 122 -2.56 -11.80 -11.09
CA ARG A 122 -2.87 -13.02 -10.35
C ARG A 122 -1.53 -13.52 -9.81
N PRO A 123 -1.31 -13.56 -8.48
CA PRO A 123 -0.17 -14.31 -7.98
C PRO A 123 -0.28 -15.71 -8.58
N THR A 124 0.82 -16.21 -9.12
CA THR A 124 0.94 -17.63 -9.44
C THR A 124 0.38 -18.39 -8.26
N SER A 125 -0.38 -19.47 -8.48
CA SER A 125 -0.86 -20.34 -7.41
C SER A 125 0.36 -20.86 -6.63
N HIS A 126 0.84 -20.09 -5.66
CA HIS A 126 1.82 -20.53 -4.70
C HIS A 126 1.13 -21.53 -3.80
N ALA A 127 1.85 -22.56 -3.37
CA ALA A 127 1.37 -23.42 -2.32
C ALA A 127 0.86 -22.53 -1.18
N LEU A 128 -0.41 -22.68 -0.81
CA LEU A 128 -1.00 -21.92 0.30
C LEU A 128 -0.08 -22.12 1.50
N VAL A 129 0.32 -21.02 2.14
CA VAL A 129 1.01 -21.10 3.42
C VAL A 129 0.09 -21.88 4.35
N PRO A 130 0.56 -23.00 4.94
CA PRO A 130 -0.27 -23.78 5.84
C PRO A 130 -0.86 -22.86 6.92
N PRO A 131 -2.19 -22.87 7.16
CA PRO A 131 -2.81 -22.01 8.17
C PRO A 131 -2.49 -22.46 9.60
N GLN A 132 -1.65 -23.49 9.75
CA GLN A 132 -1.27 -24.14 11.00
C GLN A 132 0.13 -24.75 10.88
N GLY A 133 0.76 -25.02 12.01
CA GLY A 133 2.10 -25.57 12.13
C GLY A 133 3.19 -24.49 12.21
N ASN A 134 4.43 -24.93 12.00
CA ASN A 134 5.59 -24.06 12.01
C ASN A 134 5.80 -23.46 10.62
N VAL A 135 5.66 -22.16 10.50
CA VAL A 135 5.81 -21.42 9.24
C VAL A 135 7.05 -20.55 9.32
N ARG A 136 7.93 -20.68 8.34
CA ARG A 136 9.08 -19.77 8.19
C ARG A 136 8.71 -18.58 7.32
N MET A 137 9.07 -17.39 7.78
CA MET A 137 8.89 -16.13 7.06
C MET A 137 10.25 -15.48 6.82
N LEU A 138 10.52 -15.09 5.59
CA LEU A 138 11.72 -14.31 5.26
C LEU A 138 11.40 -12.81 5.34
N VAL A 139 12.17 -12.07 6.12
CA VAL A 139 12.18 -10.61 6.15
C VAL A 139 13.45 -10.11 5.48
N ILE A 140 13.30 -9.19 4.53
CA ILE A 140 14.40 -8.54 3.82
C ILE A 140 14.47 -7.08 4.30
N LEU A 141 15.54 -6.73 5.00
CA LEU A 141 15.86 -5.33 5.31
C LEU A 141 16.64 -4.75 4.13
N ALA A 142 16.06 -3.83 3.38
CA ALA A 142 16.69 -3.24 2.21
C ALA A 142 17.01 -1.76 2.43
N LYS A 143 18.21 -1.33 2.02
CA LYS A 143 18.60 0.08 1.95
C LYS A 143 18.99 0.44 0.52
N PHE A 144 18.57 1.62 0.06
CA PHE A 144 18.85 2.09 -1.30
C PHE A 144 19.92 3.16 -1.29
N ASN A 145 20.83 3.12 -2.27
CA ASN A 145 21.74 4.22 -2.52
C ASN A 145 20.95 5.44 -3.03
N CYS A 146 21.37 6.65 -2.66
CA CYS A 146 20.77 7.86 -3.20
C CYS A 146 21.24 8.09 -4.65
N PRO A 147 20.37 8.58 -5.55
CA PRO A 147 20.86 9.22 -6.76
C PRO A 147 21.66 10.47 -6.35
N ILE A 148 22.79 10.70 -7.03
CA ILE A 148 23.59 11.92 -6.85
C ILE A 148 23.31 12.82 -8.07
N PRO A 149 22.80 14.06 -7.87
CA PRO A 149 22.51 14.72 -6.59
C PRO A 149 21.19 14.25 -5.93
N ALA A 150 21.17 14.21 -4.59
CA ALA A 150 19.98 13.83 -3.82
C ALA A 150 18.87 14.89 -3.95
N PRO A 151 17.60 14.51 -4.16
CA PRO A 151 16.49 15.46 -4.19
C PRO A 151 16.37 16.23 -2.86
N VAL A 152 16.13 17.55 -2.94
CA VAL A 152 15.93 18.39 -1.75
C VAL A 152 14.76 17.86 -0.91
N GLY A 153 15.03 17.47 0.34
CA GLY A 153 14.06 16.91 1.28
C GLY A 153 13.94 15.38 1.28
N ALA A 154 14.78 14.67 0.52
CA ALA A 154 14.84 13.22 0.61
C ALA A 154 15.59 12.79 1.88
N GLU A 155 14.91 12.10 2.80
CA GLU A 155 15.52 11.35 3.90
C GLU A 155 16.11 10.03 3.37
N CYS A 156 16.95 10.13 2.35
CA CYS A 156 17.65 8.98 1.80
C CYS A 156 19.01 8.85 2.52
N LEU A 157 19.18 7.74 3.21
CA LEU A 157 20.45 7.34 3.80
C LEU A 157 21.44 7.12 2.65
N THR A 158 22.50 7.93 2.57
CA THR A 158 23.61 7.60 1.67
C THR A 158 24.10 6.18 2.03
N SER A 159 24.72 5.47 1.09
CA SER A 159 25.25 4.11 1.35
C SER A 159 26.15 4.02 2.59
N THR A 160 26.69 5.18 3.02
CA THR A 160 27.53 5.41 4.19
C THR A 160 26.80 5.85 5.46
N ALA A 161 25.54 6.28 5.39
CA ALA A 161 24.74 6.67 6.55
C ALA A 161 24.13 5.42 7.22
N ALA A 162 24.37 5.26 8.52
CA ALA A 162 23.76 4.20 9.29
C ALA A 162 22.24 4.42 9.35
N PRO A 163 21.41 3.41 9.00
CA PRO A 163 19.98 3.51 9.15
C PRO A 163 19.59 3.82 10.59
N ARG A 164 18.48 4.56 10.76
CA ARG A 164 17.93 4.89 12.10
C ARG A 164 17.71 3.64 12.95
N PHE A 165 17.35 2.54 12.31
CA PHE A 165 17.13 1.25 12.95
C PHE A 165 18.28 0.29 12.62
N GLN A 166 18.82 -0.33 13.66
CA GLN A 166 19.80 -1.40 13.55
C GLN A 166 19.09 -2.74 13.33
N PRO A 167 19.62 -3.64 12.48
CA PRO A 167 19.03 -4.96 12.22
C PRO A 167 18.70 -5.75 13.49
N ALA A 168 19.57 -5.69 14.49
CA ALA A 168 19.38 -6.37 15.78
C ALA A 168 18.10 -5.93 16.54
N GLN A 169 17.57 -4.74 16.25
CA GLN A 169 16.34 -4.25 16.89
C GLN A 169 15.07 -4.92 16.36
N PHE A 170 15.13 -5.57 15.20
CA PHE A 170 13.96 -6.18 14.57
C PHE A 170 13.64 -7.57 15.14
N SER A 171 14.67 -8.36 15.50
CA SER A 171 14.44 -9.73 15.99
C SER A 171 13.53 -9.80 17.22
N PRO A 172 13.67 -8.94 18.26
CA PRO A 172 12.73 -8.92 19.39
C PRO A 172 11.29 -8.58 19.00
N VAL A 173 11.09 -7.69 18.02
CA VAL A 173 9.75 -7.28 17.55
C VAL A 173 9.11 -8.38 16.68
N LEU A 174 9.93 -9.13 15.95
CA LEU A 174 9.45 -10.19 15.04
C LEU A 174 9.25 -11.53 15.77
N ASN A 175 10.26 -11.99 16.52
CA ASN A 175 10.32 -13.33 17.13
C ASN A 175 10.23 -13.33 18.67
N GLY A 176 10.25 -12.17 19.32
CA GLY A 176 10.33 -12.09 20.78
C GLY A 176 9.08 -12.55 21.53
N PRO A 177 9.05 -12.40 22.86
CA PRO A 177 7.82 -12.55 23.65
C PRO A 177 6.80 -11.44 23.33
N PHE A 178 5.62 -11.50 23.94
CA PHE A 178 4.61 -10.45 23.80
C PHE A 178 5.20 -9.04 24.05
N PRO A 179 4.97 -8.04 23.18
CA PRO A 179 4.14 -8.07 21.96
C PRO A 179 4.96 -8.19 20.66
N SER A 180 5.29 -9.42 20.24
CA SER A 180 5.94 -9.66 18.94
C SER A 180 4.97 -10.13 17.86
N VAL A 181 5.39 -10.07 16.60
CA VAL A 181 4.61 -10.61 15.47
C VAL A 181 4.38 -12.11 15.62
N ALA A 182 5.42 -12.88 15.94
CA ALA A 182 5.31 -14.32 16.16
C ALA A 182 4.37 -14.65 17.33
N ASP A 183 4.45 -13.89 18.43
CA ASP A 183 3.58 -14.07 19.60
C ASP A 183 2.12 -13.73 19.26
N TYR A 184 1.86 -12.62 18.55
CA TYR A 184 0.51 -12.23 18.11
C TYR A 184 -0.19 -13.37 17.36
N TYR A 185 0.49 -13.97 16.38
CA TYR A 185 -0.10 -15.05 15.59
C TYR A 185 -0.22 -16.35 16.38
N ARG A 186 0.73 -16.66 17.26
CA ARG A 186 0.64 -17.82 18.16
C ARG A 186 -0.57 -17.71 19.08
N VAL A 187 -0.77 -16.56 19.72
CA VAL A 187 -1.90 -16.35 20.65
C VAL A 187 -3.24 -16.37 19.91
N ASN A 188 -3.36 -15.64 18.81
CA ASN A 188 -4.63 -15.55 18.07
C ASN A 188 -5.00 -16.84 17.33
N SER A 189 -4.03 -17.72 17.06
CA SER A 189 -4.28 -19.06 16.52
C SER A 189 -4.51 -20.13 17.60
N GLY A 190 -4.48 -19.77 18.89
CA GLY A 190 -4.56 -20.74 19.99
C GLY A 190 -3.39 -21.72 20.02
N GLY A 191 -2.22 -21.31 19.51
CA GLY A 191 -1.02 -22.15 19.37
C GLY A 191 -0.98 -22.98 18.08
N ALA A 192 -2.01 -22.92 17.24
CA ALA A 192 -2.06 -23.68 16.00
C ALA A 192 -1.04 -23.18 14.95
N LEU A 193 -0.61 -21.91 15.02
CA LEU A 193 0.33 -21.31 14.09
C LEU A 193 1.55 -20.76 14.84
N ASN A 194 2.75 -21.17 14.43
CA ASN A 194 4.00 -20.70 15.01
C ASN A 194 4.89 -20.14 13.89
N PHE A 195 5.17 -18.84 13.94
CA PHE A 195 6.10 -18.23 13.00
C PHE A 195 7.54 -18.29 13.52
N GLN A 196 8.45 -18.64 12.62
CA GLN A 196 9.87 -18.38 12.74
C GLN A 196 10.23 -17.35 11.66
N ILE A 197 10.58 -16.13 12.05
CA ILE A 197 10.83 -15.03 11.13
C ILE A 197 12.34 -14.84 11.00
N ASP A 198 12.88 -15.10 9.82
CA ASP A 198 14.30 -15.00 9.52
C ASP A 198 14.60 -13.66 8.85
N ILE A 199 15.53 -12.90 9.42
CA ILE A 199 16.02 -11.67 8.80
C ILE A 199 17.15 -12.07 7.84
N ALA A 200 17.02 -11.73 6.57
CA ALA A 200 18.02 -12.04 5.57
C ALA A 200 19.39 -11.46 5.97
N LYS A 201 20.39 -12.34 6.18
CA LYS A 201 21.76 -12.00 6.60
C LYS A 201 21.88 -11.29 7.96
N ASP A 202 20.79 -11.19 8.73
CA ASP A 202 20.72 -10.38 9.95
C ASP A 202 21.23 -8.93 9.74
N ASP A 203 21.11 -8.39 8.52
CA ASP A 203 21.67 -7.10 8.14
C ASP A 203 20.88 -6.40 7.02
N TRP A 204 21.14 -5.12 6.81
CA TRP A 204 20.64 -4.33 5.71
C TRP A 204 21.29 -4.74 4.38
N ILE A 205 20.48 -5.22 3.43
CA ILE A 205 20.90 -5.50 2.06
C ILE A 205 20.97 -4.18 1.26
N PRO A 206 22.15 -3.77 0.78
CA PRO A 206 22.27 -2.60 -0.08
C PRO A 206 21.75 -2.91 -1.48
N LEU A 207 20.88 -2.05 -1.99
CA LEU A 207 20.35 -2.09 -3.35
C LEU A 207 20.77 -0.82 -4.10
N GLN A 208 21.14 -1.00 -5.37
CA GLN A 208 21.43 0.13 -6.27
C GLN A 208 20.12 0.86 -6.61
N HIS A 209 20.19 2.18 -6.73
CA HIS A 209 19.13 2.95 -7.37
C HIS A 209 19.20 2.73 -8.87
N ASN A 210 18.06 2.44 -9.51
CA ASN A 210 17.95 2.44 -10.97
C ASN A 210 17.60 3.83 -11.48
#